data_AF-A0A925XZU9-F1
#
_entry.id   AF-A0A925XZU9-F1
#
_cell.length_a   1.000
_cell.length_b   1.000
_cell.length_c   1.000
_cell.angle_alpha   90.00
_cell.angle_beta   90.00
_cell.angle_gamma   90.00
#
_symmetry.space_group_name_H-M   'P 1'
#
loop_
_entity.id
_entity.type
_entity.pdbx_description
1 polymer ?
#
loop_
_entity_poly.entity_id
_entity_poly.type
_entity_poly.pdbx_seq_one_letter_code
_entity_poly.pdbx_strand_id
1 'polypeptide(L)'
;MMRDYYYELNDRGVLSLDGYVQDDPWFIDFFFRRLAATANPEYPEYPYVCRCGDEMNYLRPADTPIVYTGFDGSRLFYGHSLSTPFYPERLSYSSDGVLYHWAPVGGRARIIPSVAIELSRHIEPWGSLFAYLSDSGREYVPIMPLGMEDTIEILRPKRDNNCVGCGMANPFSLRLSFVRDLKDGVIHTWLRPDERMHGSMGTTHGGFVSLLLDETMGKALSARGIRAPTARIAVNFRRPMLLGEEYEVRSWLGSQQGRKNYVYGEIRAMSNYDLVVADAEALFIEVKPPALG
;
A
#
# COMPACT_ATOMS: atom_id res chain seq x y z
N MET A 1 -25.58 -39.15 8.97
CA MET A 1 -26.49 -38.27 8.22
C MET A 1 -25.87 -36.89 8.31
N MET A 2 -25.51 -36.30 7.17
CA MET A 2 -24.86 -34.98 7.16
C MET A 2 -25.87 -33.93 7.60
N ARG A 3 -25.48 -33.01 8.48
CA ARG A 3 -26.33 -31.91 8.96
C ARG A 3 -25.73 -30.59 8.52
N ASP A 4 -26.57 -29.73 7.95
CA ASP A 4 -26.14 -28.44 7.43
C ASP A 4 -26.66 -27.33 8.34
N TYR A 5 -25.76 -26.42 8.73
CA TYR A 5 -26.04 -25.26 9.58
C TYR A 5 -25.60 -23.99 8.86
N TYR A 6 -26.37 -22.91 9.03
CA TYR A 6 -26.23 -21.68 8.27
C TYR A 6 -25.96 -20.50 9.21
N TYR A 7 -24.69 -20.19 9.38
CA TYR A 7 -24.21 -19.13 10.26
C TYR A 7 -24.12 -17.79 9.55
N GLU A 8 -24.22 -16.73 10.34
CA GLU A 8 -24.02 -15.35 9.93
C GLU A 8 -22.86 -14.72 10.71
N LEU A 9 -22.07 -13.89 10.04
CA LEU A 9 -21.03 -13.08 10.67
C LEU A 9 -21.31 -11.62 10.40
N ASN A 10 -21.53 -10.84 11.46
CA ASN A 10 -21.76 -9.40 11.30
C ASN A 10 -20.44 -8.60 11.18
N ASP A 11 -20.58 -7.29 10.92
CA ASP A 11 -19.48 -6.34 10.74
C ASP A 11 -18.66 -6.05 12.03
N ARG A 12 -19.09 -6.60 13.18
CA ARG A 12 -18.40 -6.54 14.48
C ARG A 12 -17.71 -7.85 14.85
N GLY A 13 -17.76 -8.87 13.99
CA GLY A 13 -17.14 -10.17 14.22
C GLY A 13 -17.96 -11.11 15.11
N VAL A 14 -19.26 -10.86 15.28
CA VAL A 14 -20.16 -11.74 16.04
C VAL A 14 -20.71 -12.82 15.12
N LEU A 15 -20.49 -14.08 15.49
CA LEU A 15 -20.99 -15.27 14.82
C LEU A 15 -22.35 -15.66 15.42
N SER A 16 -23.37 -15.87 14.59
CA SER A 16 -24.71 -16.29 15.03
C SER A 16 -25.31 -17.40 14.16
N LEU A 17 -26.19 -18.20 14.75
CA LEU A 17 -27.00 -19.22 14.08
C LEU A 17 -28.47 -18.97 14.44
N ASP A 18 -29.34 -18.78 13.44
CA ASP A 18 -30.76 -18.49 13.64
C ASP A 18 -31.04 -17.35 14.64
N GLY A 19 -30.19 -16.31 14.62
CA GLY A 19 -30.27 -15.16 15.53
C GLY A 19 -29.66 -15.38 16.93
N TYR A 20 -29.20 -16.58 17.26
CA TYR A 20 -28.50 -16.89 18.51
C TYR A 20 -26.99 -16.70 18.36
N VAL A 21 -26.44 -15.80 19.17
CA VAL A 21 -24.99 -15.54 19.23
C VAL A 21 -24.27 -16.77 19.75
N GLN A 22 -23.19 -17.14 19.06
CA GLN A 22 -22.26 -18.15 19.51
C GLN A 22 -21.24 -17.50 20.45
N ASP A 23 -21.17 -18.01 21.68
CA ASP A 23 -20.31 -17.46 22.73
C ASP A 23 -19.28 -18.46 23.27
N ASP A 24 -19.33 -19.74 22.86
CA ASP A 24 -18.31 -20.73 23.20
C ASP A 24 -16.96 -20.41 22.54
N PRO A 25 -15.93 -20.02 23.33
CA PRO A 25 -14.60 -19.70 22.83
C PRO A 25 -13.97 -20.81 21.98
N TRP A 26 -14.16 -22.06 22.39
CA TRP A 26 -13.57 -23.20 21.71
C TRP A 26 -14.20 -23.39 20.33
N PHE A 27 -15.53 -23.35 20.26
CA PHE A 27 -16.26 -23.46 19.00
C PHE A 27 -15.91 -22.33 18.03
N ILE A 28 -15.85 -21.08 18.50
CA ILE A 28 -15.51 -19.92 17.65
C ILE A 28 -14.13 -20.11 16.99
N ASP A 29 -13.11 -20.44 17.78
CA ASP A 29 -11.76 -20.65 17.23
C ASP A 29 -11.68 -21.90 16.35
N PHE A 30 -12.41 -22.96 16.71
CA PHE A 30 -12.54 -24.14 15.87
C PHE A 30 -13.14 -23.79 14.49
N PHE A 31 -14.21 -23.00 14.50
CA PHE A 31 -14.97 -22.59 13.32
C PHE A 31 -14.07 -21.85 12.35
N PHE A 32 -13.43 -20.77 12.81
CA PHE A 32 -12.60 -19.92 11.96
C PHE A 32 -11.30 -20.60 11.51
N ARG A 33 -10.72 -21.49 12.32
CA ARG A 33 -9.50 -22.23 11.95
C ARG A 33 -9.72 -23.19 10.77
N ARG A 34 -10.95 -23.67 10.59
CA ARG A 34 -11.34 -24.63 9.54
C ARG A 34 -12.18 -23.99 8.44
N LEU A 35 -12.41 -22.69 8.50
CA LEU A 35 -13.19 -21.98 7.51
C LEU A 35 -12.47 -22.03 6.15
N ALA A 36 -13.20 -22.38 5.11
CA ALA A 36 -12.70 -22.42 3.75
C ALA A 36 -13.75 -21.88 2.79
N ALA A 37 -13.31 -21.34 1.64
CA ALA A 37 -14.22 -21.01 0.56
C ALA A 37 -14.87 -22.30 0.02
N THR A 38 -16.15 -22.21 -0.33
CA THR A 38 -16.89 -23.31 -0.96
C THR A 38 -17.78 -22.77 -2.06
N ALA A 39 -17.98 -23.58 -3.10
CA ALA A 39 -19.09 -23.39 -4.01
C ALA A 39 -20.31 -24.09 -3.41
N ASN A 40 -21.32 -23.34 -2.97
CA ASN A 40 -22.62 -23.87 -2.61
C ASN A 40 -23.63 -23.44 -3.70
N PRO A 41 -23.94 -24.31 -4.68
CA PRO A 41 -24.85 -23.95 -5.76
C PRO A 41 -26.29 -23.70 -5.30
N GLU A 42 -26.70 -24.33 -4.19
CA GLU A 42 -28.06 -24.23 -3.66
C GLU A 42 -28.24 -22.96 -2.82
N TYR A 43 -27.20 -22.54 -2.09
CA TYR A 43 -27.18 -21.32 -1.27
C TYR A 43 -25.92 -20.48 -1.54
N PRO A 44 -25.86 -19.75 -2.67
CA PRO A 44 -24.69 -18.96 -3.05
C PRO A 44 -24.32 -17.85 -2.05
N GLU A 45 -25.28 -17.39 -1.26
CA GLU A 45 -25.09 -16.40 -0.20
C GLU A 45 -24.31 -16.95 1.02
N TYR A 46 -24.00 -18.25 1.05
CA TYR A 46 -23.09 -18.88 2.01
C TYR A 46 -21.80 -19.39 1.33
N PRO A 47 -20.89 -18.48 0.93
CA PRO A 47 -19.71 -18.82 0.14
C PRO A 47 -18.56 -19.47 0.93
N TYR A 48 -18.73 -19.71 2.23
CA TYR A 48 -17.73 -20.34 3.08
C TYR A 48 -18.32 -21.46 3.91
N VAL A 49 -17.48 -22.43 4.30
CA VAL A 49 -17.89 -23.57 5.12
C VAL A 49 -16.80 -23.99 6.09
N CYS A 50 -17.23 -24.41 7.28
CA CYS A 50 -16.43 -25.09 8.29
C CYS A 50 -16.98 -26.49 8.52
N ARG A 51 -16.14 -27.52 8.34
CA ARG A 51 -16.55 -28.93 8.53
C ARG A 51 -16.24 -29.38 9.96
N CYS A 52 -17.26 -29.92 10.64
CA CYS A 52 -17.17 -30.46 12.00
C CYS A 52 -17.72 -31.90 12.04
N GLY A 53 -16.88 -32.89 11.78
CA GLY A 53 -17.34 -34.29 11.68
C GLY A 53 -18.37 -34.46 10.56
N ASP A 54 -19.59 -34.84 10.92
CA ASP A 54 -20.74 -35.00 10.01
C ASP A 54 -21.53 -33.69 9.81
N GLU A 55 -21.09 -32.57 10.39
CA GLU A 55 -21.77 -31.27 10.33
C GLU A 55 -21.05 -30.30 9.38
N MET A 56 -21.82 -29.67 8.50
CA MET A 56 -21.37 -28.65 7.56
C MET A 56 -21.89 -27.29 8.02
N ASN A 57 -20.97 -26.43 8.47
CA ASN A 57 -21.33 -25.11 9.00
C ASN A 57 -21.01 -24.05 7.95
N TYR A 58 -22.02 -23.67 7.18
CA TYR A 58 -21.94 -22.66 6.14
C TYR A 58 -21.96 -21.25 6.75
N LEU A 59 -21.26 -20.30 6.12
CA LEU A 59 -21.14 -18.92 6.62
C LEU A 59 -21.54 -17.90 5.55
N ARG A 60 -22.45 -17.01 5.95
CA ARG A 60 -22.78 -15.76 5.26
C ARG A 60 -22.16 -14.57 6.00
N PRO A 61 -21.08 -13.96 5.49
CA PRO A 61 -20.54 -12.74 6.07
C PRO A 61 -21.34 -11.51 5.63
N ALA A 62 -21.48 -10.54 6.52
CA ALA A 62 -22.03 -9.22 6.19
C ALA A 62 -21.08 -8.40 5.29
N ASP A 63 -19.78 -8.67 5.35
CA ASP A 63 -18.73 -7.97 4.60
C ASP A 63 -17.60 -8.93 4.21
N THR A 64 -16.84 -9.42 5.19
CA THR A 64 -15.72 -10.35 4.99
C THR A 64 -15.86 -11.58 5.89
N PRO A 65 -15.31 -12.75 5.51
CA PRO A 65 -15.44 -13.99 6.28
C PRO A 65 -14.65 -13.99 7.59
N ILE A 66 -13.78 -13.00 7.79
CA ILE A 66 -13.00 -12.78 9.01
C ILE A 66 -13.13 -11.30 9.35
N VAL A 67 -13.31 -10.99 10.63
CA VAL A 67 -13.33 -9.62 11.15
C VAL A 67 -12.30 -9.52 12.27
N TYR A 68 -11.36 -8.58 12.15
CA TYR A 68 -10.36 -8.33 13.17
C TYR A 68 -10.93 -7.45 14.28
N THR A 69 -10.94 -7.99 15.50
CA THR A 69 -11.55 -7.41 16.70
C THR A 69 -10.53 -6.93 17.74
N GLY A 70 -9.25 -7.22 17.55
CA GLY A 70 -8.16 -6.75 18.43
C GLY A 70 -6.85 -6.51 17.69
N PHE A 71 -5.97 -5.74 18.31
CA PHE A 71 -4.61 -5.45 17.85
C PHE A 71 -3.68 -5.29 19.06
N ASP A 72 -2.45 -5.80 18.98
CA ASP A 72 -1.45 -5.68 20.05
C ASP A 72 -0.20 -4.89 19.66
N GLY A 73 -0.24 -4.21 18.51
CA GLY A 73 0.92 -3.56 17.90
C GLY A 73 1.62 -4.42 16.85
N SER A 74 1.49 -5.75 16.90
CA SER A 74 2.19 -6.68 16.02
C SER A 74 1.29 -7.70 15.32
N ARG A 75 0.11 -7.98 15.89
CA ARG A 75 -0.83 -8.98 15.43
C ARG A 75 -2.25 -8.45 15.50
N LEU A 76 -3.04 -8.82 14.48
CA LEU A 76 -4.48 -8.60 14.45
C LEU A 76 -5.20 -9.86 14.92
N PHE A 77 -6.17 -9.72 15.81
CA PHE A 77 -6.91 -10.80 16.45
C PHE A 77 -8.31 -10.92 15.88
N TYR A 78 -8.82 -12.15 15.77
CA TYR A 78 -10.15 -12.49 15.29
C TYR A 78 -10.64 -13.78 15.97
N GLY A 79 -11.94 -14.08 15.84
CA GLY A 79 -12.54 -15.16 16.61
C GLY A 79 -12.42 -14.88 18.11
N HIS A 80 -12.00 -15.88 18.89
CA HIS A 80 -11.72 -15.71 20.31
C HIS A 80 -10.23 -15.44 20.57
N SER A 81 -9.33 -16.24 20.01
CA SER A 81 -7.88 -16.11 20.26
C SER A 81 -6.99 -16.21 19.02
N LEU A 82 -7.60 -16.39 17.84
CA LEU A 82 -6.84 -16.49 16.60
C LEU A 82 -6.23 -15.14 16.23
N SER A 83 -5.10 -15.17 15.53
CA SER A 83 -4.44 -13.95 15.09
C SER A 83 -3.57 -14.15 13.86
N THR A 84 -3.32 -13.06 13.14
CA THR A 84 -2.37 -12.97 12.03
C THR A 84 -1.34 -11.88 12.30
N PRO A 85 -0.09 -12.01 11.81
CA PRO A 85 0.85 -10.91 11.83
C PRO A 85 0.29 -9.69 11.09
N PHE A 86 0.53 -8.51 11.64
CA PHE A 86 0.19 -7.24 11.03
C PHE A 86 1.32 -6.75 10.12
N TYR A 87 0.97 -6.37 8.90
CA TYR A 87 1.88 -5.82 7.91
C TYR A 87 1.23 -4.58 7.28
N PRO A 88 1.77 -3.37 7.50
CA PRO A 88 1.19 -2.14 6.94
C PRO A 88 0.97 -2.18 5.43
N GLU A 89 1.83 -2.88 4.69
CA GLU A 89 1.73 -3.03 3.23
C GLU A 89 0.51 -3.84 2.77
N ARG A 90 -0.14 -4.55 3.70
CA ARG A 90 -1.34 -5.36 3.48
C ARG A 90 -2.63 -4.69 3.96
N LEU A 91 -2.55 -3.43 4.38
CA LEU A 91 -3.74 -2.61 4.61
C LEU A 91 -4.38 -2.20 3.28
N SER A 92 -5.70 -2.12 3.29
CA SER A 92 -6.51 -1.50 2.24
C SER A 92 -7.70 -0.77 2.86
N TYR A 93 -8.32 0.15 2.12
CA TYR A 93 -9.50 0.86 2.60
C TYR A 93 -10.57 0.99 1.53
N SER A 94 -11.84 0.99 1.93
CA SER A 94 -12.97 1.28 1.04
C SER A 94 -13.25 2.79 0.95
N SER A 95 -14.08 3.19 0.00
CA SER A 95 -14.44 4.60 -0.23
C SER A 95 -15.15 5.27 0.96
N ASP A 96 -15.79 4.50 1.83
CA ASP A 96 -16.42 4.94 3.08
C ASP A 96 -15.47 4.90 4.30
N GLY A 97 -14.19 4.58 4.09
CA GLY A 97 -13.15 4.66 5.12
C GLY A 97 -13.02 3.43 6.02
N VAL A 98 -13.68 2.31 5.69
CA VAL A 98 -13.47 1.04 6.41
C VAL A 98 -12.07 0.52 6.10
N LEU A 99 -11.32 0.14 7.13
CA LEU A 99 -10.03 -0.51 7.00
C LEU A 99 -10.17 -2.02 6.88
N TYR A 100 -9.33 -2.59 6.03
CA TYR A 100 -9.18 -4.02 5.84
C TYR A 100 -7.70 -4.37 5.91
N HIS A 101 -7.42 -5.61 6.30
CA HIS A 101 -6.09 -6.20 6.20
C HIS A 101 -6.20 -7.59 5.57
N TRP A 102 -5.12 -8.06 4.96
CA TRP A 102 -5.05 -9.43 4.44
C TRP A 102 -5.52 -10.47 5.48
N ALA A 103 -6.21 -11.50 4.99
CA ALA A 103 -6.69 -12.61 5.80
C ALA A 103 -6.48 -13.95 5.08
N PRO A 104 -6.30 -15.06 5.83
CA PRO A 104 -6.06 -16.38 5.24
C PRO A 104 -7.25 -16.93 4.45
N VAL A 105 -8.46 -16.46 4.74
CA VAL A 105 -9.71 -16.84 4.05
C VAL A 105 -10.36 -15.57 3.51
N GLY A 106 -10.88 -15.62 2.27
CA GLY A 106 -11.48 -14.47 1.59
C GLY A 106 -10.48 -13.41 1.11
N GLY A 107 -9.18 -13.58 1.37
CA GLY A 107 -8.10 -12.69 0.94
C GLY A 107 -7.99 -11.38 1.74
N ARG A 108 -9.07 -10.92 2.38
CA ARG A 108 -9.12 -9.73 3.23
C ARG A 108 -10.11 -9.91 4.38
N ALA A 109 -9.87 -9.20 5.47
CA ALA A 109 -10.73 -9.13 6.64
C ALA A 109 -10.96 -7.67 7.03
N ARG A 110 -12.20 -7.36 7.39
CA ARG A 110 -12.61 -6.08 7.93
C ARG A 110 -11.96 -5.85 9.29
N ILE A 111 -11.59 -4.61 9.57
CA ILE A 111 -11.12 -4.18 10.89
C ILE A 111 -12.24 -3.40 11.57
N ILE A 112 -12.58 -3.77 12.81
CA ILE A 112 -13.64 -3.06 13.54
C ILE A 112 -13.22 -1.62 13.89
N PRO A 113 -14.18 -0.70 14.12
CA PRO A 113 -13.87 0.70 14.39
C PRO A 113 -12.89 0.96 15.54
N SER A 114 -12.96 0.20 16.64
CA SER A 114 -12.04 0.40 17.77
C SER A 114 -10.58 0.11 17.42
N VAL A 115 -10.33 -0.94 16.64
CA VAL A 115 -8.99 -1.27 16.13
C VAL A 115 -8.58 -0.29 15.04
N ALA A 116 -9.51 0.13 14.18
CA ALA A 116 -9.24 1.13 13.14
C ALA A 116 -8.79 2.47 13.73
N ILE A 117 -9.36 2.90 14.86
CA ILE A 117 -8.94 4.12 15.59
C ILE A 117 -7.51 3.99 16.14
N GLU A 118 -7.11 2.79 16.57
CA GLU A 118 -5.75 2.55 17.03
C GLU A 118 -4.75 2.66 15.86
N LEU A 119 -5.06 2.00 14.74
CA LEU A 119 -4.24 2.06 13.53
C LEU A 119 -4.20 3.45 12.91
N SER A 120 -5.29 4.23 12.98
CA SER A 120 -5.38 5.55 12.37
C SER A 120 -4.40 6.56 12.97
N ARG A 121 -3.84 6.28 14.16
CA ARG A 121 -2.77 7.10 14.76
C ARG A 121 -1.48 7.10 13.92
N HIS A 122 -1.31 6.10 13.07
CA HIS A 122 -0.18 5.94 12.17
C HIS A 122 -0.58 6.16 10.71
N ILE A 123 -1.83 6.50 10.42
CA ILE A 123 -2.30 6.68 9.04
C ILE A 123 -2.49 8.16 8.78
N GLU A 124 -1.84 8.67 7.74
CA GLU A 124 -1.96 10.06 7.33
C GLU A 124 -2.24 10.20 5.83
N PRO A 125 -2.80 11.35 5.40
CA PRO A 125 -2.90 11.68 3.98
C PRO A 125 -1.52 11.69 3.33
N TRP A 126 -1.43 11.10 2.14
CA TRP A 126 -0.23 11.02 1.31
C TRP A 126 -0.64 11.26 -0.14
N GLY A 127 -0.57 12.53 -0.55
CA GLY A 127 -1.14 12.96 -1.83
C GLY A 127 -2.66 12.75 -1.89
N SER A 128 -3.13 12.01 -2.90
CA SER A 128 -4.53 11.62 -3.05
C SER A 128 -4.91 10.33 -2.31
N LEU A 129 -3.93 9.66 -1.68
CA LEU A 129 -4.09 8.40 -0.97
C LEU A 129 -3.88 8.58 0.53
N PHE A 130 -3.98 7.48 1.27
CA PHE A 130 -3.49 7.37 2.64
C PHE A 130 -2.24 6.50 2.69
N ALA A 131 -1.36 6.76 3.65
CA ALA A 131 -0.20 5.94 3.92
C ALA A 131 -0.10 5.65 5.41
N TYR A 132 0.36 4.44 5.74
CA TYR A 132 0.78 4.09 7.08
C TYR A 132 2.23 4.55 7.29
N LEU A 133 2.45 5.38 8.30
CA LEU A 133 3.76 5.86 8.70
C LEU A 133 4.41 4.85 9.65
N SER A 134 5.54 4.28 9.23
CA SER A 134 6.32 3.34 10.07
C SER A 134 6.66 3.96 11.44
N ASP A 135 6.93 3.13 12.45
CA ASP A 135 7.34 3.59 13.80
C ASP A 135 8.60 4.48 13.79
N SER A 136 9.45 4.32 12.77
CA SER A 136 10.63 5.18 12.60
C SER A 136 10.29 6.61 12.16
N GLY A 137 9.06 6.85 11.68
CA GLY A 137 8.63 8.09 11.03
C GLY A 137 9.25 8.32 9.66
N ARG A 138 10.00 7.37 9.11
CA ARG A 138 10.82 7.57 7.89
C ARG A 138 10.25 6.95 6.63
N GLU A 139 9.30 6.04 6.78
CA GLU A 139 8.76 5.26 5.67
C GLU A 139 7.25 5.44 5.61
N TYR A 140 6.82 5.97 4.46
CA TYR A 140 5.44 5.95 4.03
C TYR A 140 5.16 4.60 3.38
N VAL A 141 4.19 3.88 3.91
CA VAL A 141 3.65 2.66 3.34
C VAL A 141 2.26 2.98 2.78
N PRO A 142 2.15 3.36 1.49
CA PRO A 142 0.86 3.69 0.86
C PRO A 142 -0.14 2.57 1.03
N ILE A 143 -1.38 2.90 1.34
CA ILE A 143 -2.48 1.97 1.54
C ILE A 143 -3.30 1.90 0.26
N MET A 144 -3.59 0.70 -0.23
CA MET A 144 -4.34 0.52 -1.48
C MET A 144 -5.84 0.83 -1.25
N PRO A 145 -6.45 1.75 -2.02
CA PRO A 145 -7.89 1.89 -2.06
C PRO A 145 -8.50 0.68 -2.78
N LEU A 146 -9.55 0.09 -2.19
CA LEU A 146 -10.28 -1.01 -2.82
C LEU A 146 -10.93 -0.54 -4.14
N GLY A 147 -10.79 -1.35 -5.19
CA GLY A 147 -11.31 -1.05 -6.52
C GLY A 147 -10.36 -0.23 -7.40
N MET A 148 -9.16 0.12 -6.90
CA MET A 148 -8.12 0.80 -7.67
C MET A 148 -6.97 -0.11 -8.09
N GLU A 149 -7.06 -1.42 -7.85
CA GLU A 149 -6.01 -2.38 -8.18
C GLU A 149 -5.69 -2.46 -9.68
N ASP A 150 -6.66 -2.14 -10.53
CA ASP A 150 -6.52 -2.10 -12.00
C ASP A 150 -6.25 -0.68 -12.54
N THR A 151 -6.22 0.34 -11.68
CA THR A 151 -6.00 1.75 -12.08
C THR A 151 -4.66 2.29 -11.64
N ILE A 152 -4.12 1.80 -10.52
CA ILE A 152 -2.82 2.21 -9.99
C ILE A 152 -1.95 1.01 -9.59
N GLU A 153 -0.65 1.20 -9.66
CA GLU A 153 0.35 0.26 -9.15
C GLU A 153 1.18 0.94 -8.05
N ILE A 154 1.21 0.36 -6.84
CA ILE A 154 2.05 0.86 -5.74
C ILE A 154 3.42 0.19 -5.80
N LEU A 155 4.46 1.00 -5.97
CA LEU A 155 5.86 0.57 -6.08
C LEU A 155 6.58 0.88 -4.77
N ARG A 156 6.79 -0.16 -3.95
CA ARG A 156 7.44 -0.03 -2.64
C ARG A 156 8.98 -0.16 -2.71
N PRO A 157 9.70 0.39 -1.72
CA PRO A 157 11.10 0.06 -1.49
C PRO A 157 11.34 -1.46 -1.44
N LYS A 158 12.43 -1.93 -2.06
CA LYS A 158 12.82 -3.35 -2.04
C LYS A 158 13.84 -3.63 -0.94
N ARG A 159 13.71 -4.77 -0.24
CA ARG A 159 14.54 -5.15 0.93
C ARG A 159 16.03 -5.24 0.64
N ASP A 160 16.39 -5.73 -0.53
CA ASP A 160 17.76 -5.95 -1.01
C ASP A 160 18.35 -4.75 -1.78
N ASN A 161 17.57 -3.70 -2.00
CA ASN A 161 18.01 -2.53 -2.76
C ASN A 161 18.78 -1.53 -1.89
N ASN A 162 19.97 -1.13 -2.33
CA ASN A 162 20.86 -0.16 -1.64
C ASN A 162 20.74 1.29 -2.16
N CYS A 163 19.79 1.55 -3.07
CA CYS A 163 19.48 2.88 -3.57
C CYS A 163 19.21 3.89 -2.43
N VAL A 164 19.78 5.09 -2.54
CA VAL A 164 19.58 6.16 -1.55
C VAL A 164 18.16 6.76 -1.59
N GLY A 165 17.47 6.75 -2.73
CA GLY A 165 16.06 7.16 -2.78
C GLY A 165 15.09 6.11 -2.22
N CYS A 166 15.09 4.89 -2.78
CA CYS A 166 14.04 3.90 -2.55
C CYS A 166 14.52 2.53 -2.01
N GLY A 167 15.66 2.48 -1.32
CA GLY A 167 16.30 1.23 -0.88
C GLY A 167 16.03 0.79 0.57
N MET A 168 15.48 -0.42 0.71
CA MET A 168 15.56 -1.38 1.84
C MET A 168 16.83 -1.43 2.67
N ALA A 169 17.93 -1.65 1.96
CA ALA A 169 19.19 -2.07 2.54
C ALA A 169 20.07 -0.89 2.95
N ASN A 170 19.77 0.31 2.44
CA ASN A 170 20.56 1.51 2.73
C ASN A 170 19.98 2.24 3.96
N PRO A 171 20.73 2.34 5.08
CA PRO A 171 20.24 2.97 6.31
C PRO A 171 20.02 4.49 6.18
N PHE A 172 20.60 5.12 5.15
CA PHE A 172 20.45 6.53 4.83
C PHE A 172 19.41 6.79 3.73
N SER A 173 18.66 5.75 3.32
CA SER A 173 17.67 5.92 2.26
C SER A 173 16.48 6.78 2.68
N LEU A 174 15.91 7.50 1.71
CA LEU A 174 14.64 8.20 1.85
C LEU A 174 13.41 7.27 1.87
N ARG A 175 13.58 5.97 1.58
CA ARG A 175 12.50 4.96 1.59
C ARG A 175 11.27 5.37 0.78
N LEU A 176 11.49 6.00 -0.38
CA LEU A 176 10.41 6.48 -1.24
C LEU A 176 9.56 5.32 -1.77
N SER A 177 8.26 5.42 -1.55
CA SER A 177 7.23 4.65 -2.24
C SER A 177 6.67 5.47 -3.40
N PHE A 178 6.21 4.81 -4.45
CA PHE A 178 5.67 5.49 -5.62
C PHE A 178 4.31 4.91 -6.01
N VAL A 179 3.52 5.72 -6.70
CA VAL A 179 2.28 5.30 -7.36
C VAL A 179 2.47 5.48 -8.85
N ARG A 180 2.19 4.44 -9.62
CA ARG A 180 2.09 4.53 -11.06
C ARG A 180 0.63 4.55 -11.44
N ASP A 181 0.21 5.60 -12.14
CA ASP A 181 -1.09 5.60 -12.82
C ASP A 181 -1.01 4.64 -14.02
N LEU A 182 -1.90 3.66 -14.12
CA LEU A 182 -1.86 2.67 -15.20
C LEU A 182 -2.45 3.18 -16.52
N LYS A 183 -3.21 4.28 -16.50
CA LYS A 183 -3.81 4.91 -17.68
C LYS A 183 -2.77 5.62 -18.54
N ASP A 184 -1.88 6.40 -17.92
CA ASP A 184 -0.87 7.19 -18.63
C ASP A 184 0.58 6.79 -18.27
N GLY A 185 0.75 5.98 -17.22
CA GLY A 185 2.04 5.52 -16.75
C GLY A 185 2.90 6.61 -16.09
N VAL A 186 2.28 7.72 -15.66
CA VAL A 186 2.92 8.73 -14.82
C VAL A 186 3.26 8.12 -13.47
N ILE A 187 4.44 8.44 -12.95
CA ILE A 187 4.86 8.06 -11.60
C ILE A 187 4.69 9.26 -10.69
N HIS A 188 4.15 9.01 -9.49
CA HIS A 188 3.99 9.97 -8.42
C HIS A 188 4.68 9.48 -7.15
N THR A 189 5.22 10.40 -6.36
CA THR A 189 5.55 10.20 -4.95
C THR A 189 5.27 11.50 -4.21
N TRP A 190 4.91 11.39 -2.94
CA TRP A 190 4.72 12.53 -2.06
C TRP A 190 5.67 12.45 -0.89
N LEU A 191 6.14 13.60 -0.44
CA LEU A 191 6.98 13.69 0.75
C LEU A 191 6.92 15.07 1.38
N ARG A 192 7.21 15.10 2.68
CA ARG A 192 7.52 16.31 3.43
C ARG A 192 9.02 16.31 3.75
N PRO A 193 9.83 17.18 3.12
CA PRO A 193 11.25 17.25 3.42
C PRO A 193 11.50 17.58 4.88
N ASP A 194 12.35 16.78 5.52
CA ASP A 194 12.74 16.96 6.91
C ASP A 194 14.17 17.53 7.04
N GLU A 195 14.64 17.70 8.28
CA GLU A 195 15.96 18.26 8.58
C GLU A 195 17.14 17.52 7.92
N ARG A 196 16.98 16.23 7.56
CA ARG A 196 18.04 15.50 6.84
C ARG A 196 18.26 16.04 5.44
N MET A 197 17.24 16.68 4.88
CA MET A 197 17.23 17.23 3.55
C MET A 197 17.55 18.74 3.54
N HIS A 198 17.86 19.32 4.71
CA HIS A 198 18.13 20.74 4.87
C HIS A 198 19.34 21.19 4.04
N GLY A 199 19.14 22.23 3.22
CA GLY A 199 20.18 23.05 2.63
C GLY A 199 20.47 24.28 3.48
N SER A 200 19.99 25.44 3.03
CA SER A 200 20.12 26.71 3.75
C SER A 200 18.78 27.44 3.85
N MET A 201 18.65 28.37 4.79
CA MET A 201 17.47 29.25 4.90
C MET A 201 16.12 28.51 5.01
N GLY A 202 16.08 27.35 5.67
CA GLY A 202 14.85 26.55 5.81
C GLY A 202 14.39 25.87 4.51
N THR A 203 15.29 25.75 3.54
CA THR A 203 15.01 25.11 2.24
C THR A 203 15.66 23.73 2.14
N THR A 204 15.08 22.88 1.31
CA THR A 204 15.62 21.59 0.90
C THR A 204 16.87 21.82 0.04
N HIS A 205 17.97 21.13 0.35
CA HIS A 205 19.20 21.22 -0.44
C HIS A 205 18.93 20.81 -1.89
N GLY A 206 19.43 21.58 -2.87
CA GLY A 206 19.17 21.34 -4.29
C GLY A 206 19.61 19.95 -4.79
N GLY A 207 20.59 19.33 -4.12
CA GLY A 207 20.97 17.94 -4.35
C GLY A 207 19.85 16.93 -4.03
N PHE A 208 19.08 17.15 -2.96
CA PHE A 208 17.92 16.31 -2.64
C PHE A 208 16.78 16.52 -3.63
N VAL A 209 16.49 17.77 -4.01
CA VAL A 209 15.52 18.08 -5.07
C VAL A 209 15.88 17.33 -6.37
N SER A 210 17.16 17.35 -6.75
CA SER A 210 17.66 16.64 -7.93
C SER A 210 17.55 15.13 -7.79
N LEU A 211 17.85 14.58 -6.60
CA LEU A 211 17.70 13.16 -6.27
C LEU A 211 16.24 12.71 -6.40
N LEU A 212 15.29 13.49 -5.88
CA LEU A 212 13.86 13.17 -5.97
C LEU A 212 13.39 13.07 -7.42
N LEU A 213 13.82 14.02 -8.25
CA LEU A 213 13.52 14.03 -9.69
C LEU A 213 14.16 12.82 -10.39
N ASP A 214 15.44 12.53 -10.12
CA ASP A 214 16.14 11.38 -10.71
C ASP A 214 15.48 10.04 -10.33
N GLU A 215 15.15 9.84 -9.05
CA GLU A 215 14.50 8.63 -8.54
C GLU A 215 13.12 8.42 -9.19
N THR A 216 12.31 9.46 -9.28
CA THR A 216 10.96 9.39 -9.86
C THR A 216 11.05 9.16 -11.38
N MET A 217 11.97 9.83 -12.08
CA MET A 217 12.19 9.62 -13.52
C MET A 217 12.74 8.22 -13.83
N GLY A 218 13.69 7.71 -13.03
CA GLY A 218 14.18 6.34 -13.14
C GLY A 218 13.08 5.31 -12.86
N LYS A 219 12.13 5.64 -11.96
CA LYS A 219 10.95 4.80 -11.72
C LYS A 219 10.02 4.71 -12.92
N ALA A 220 9.86 5.79 -13.69
CA ALA A 220 9.05 5.77 -14.92
C ALA A 220 9.58 4.74 -15.94
N LEU A 221 10.88 4.46 -15.94
CA LEU A 221 11.49 3.43 -16.78
C LEU A 221 11.44 2.04 -16.14
N SER A 222 11.89 1.92 -14.89
CA SER A 222 11.98 0.62 -14.24
C SER A 222 10.63 -0.06 -13.98
N ALA A 223 9.55 0.70 -13.77
CA ALA A 223 8.19 0.17 -13.69
C ALA A 223 7.70 -0.44 -15.04
N ARG A 224 8.34 -0.06 -16.15
CA ARG A 224 8.13 -0.63 -17.49
C ARG A 224 9.12 -1.76 -17.81
N GLY A 225 9.90 -2.21 -16.83
CA GLY A 225 10.94 -3.22 -17.01
C GLY A 225 12.21 -2.70 -17.70
N ILE A 226 12.32 -1.40 -17.97
CA ILE A 226 13.46 -0.79 -18.66
C ILE A 226 14.57 -0.52 -17.64
N ARG A 227 15.73 -1.16 -17.83
CA ARG A 227 16.93 -0.90 -17.04
C ARG A 227 17.78 0.13 -17.76
N ALA A 228 17.73 1.37 -17.30
CA ALA A 228 18.45 2.47 -17.92
C ALA A 228 19.05 3.37 -16.83
N PRO A 229 20.38 3.41 -16.63
CA PRO A 229 21.02 4.42 -15.81
C PRO A 229 20.89 5.83 -16.41
N THR A 230 20.93 6.84 -15.54
CA THR A 230 20.93 8.26 -15.91
C THR A 230 22.21 8.61 -16.65
N ALA A 231 22.10 9.18 -17.85
CA ALA A 231 23.23 9.71 -18.61
C ALA A 231 23.33 11.24 -18.53
N ARG A 232 22.19 11.93 -18.41
CA ARG A 232 22.12 13.38 -18.20
C ARG A 232 20.84 13.70 -17.44
N ILE A 233 20.92 14.66 -16.53
CA ILE A 233 19.76 15.35 -15.95
C ILE A 233 20.03 16.85 -16.00
N ALA A 234 19.03 17.63 -16.39
CA ALA A 234 19.03 19.09 -16.26
C ALA A 234 17.84 19.49 -15.40
N VAL A 235 18.12 20.12 -14.26
CA VAL A 235 17.12 20.55 -13.28
C VAL A 235 17.01 22.07 -13.28
N ASN A 236 15.79 22.58 -13.40
CA ASN A 236 15.45 23.98 -13.22
C ASN A 236 14.87 24.18 -11.82
N PHE A 237 15.54 24.97 -10.98
CA PHE A 237 15.03 25.37 -9.67
C PHE A 237 14.21 26.65 -9.81
N ARG A 238 12.88 26.52 -9.86
CA ARG A 238 11.98 27.66 -10.09
C ARG A 238 11.66 28.42 -8.82
N ARG A 239 11.51 27.70 -7.70
CA ARG A 239 11.22 28.24 -6.37
C ARG A 239 11.92 27.39 -5.32
N PRO A 240 12.20 27.95 -4.13
CA PRO A 240 12.68 27.15 -3.01
C PRO A 240 11.66 26.06 -2.63
N MET A 241 12.14 24.84 -2.41
CA MET A 241 11.36 23.76 -1.80
C MET A 241 11.58 23.85 -0.28
N LEU A 242 10.57 24.31 0.46
CA LEU A 242 10.66 24.56 1.90
C LEU A 242 10.60 23.25 2.70
N LEU A 243 11.25 23.23 3.87
CA LEU A 243 11.12 22.11 4.81
C LEU A 243 9.72 22.09 5.44
N GLY A 244 9.22 20.89 5.77
CA GLY A 244 7.93 20.69 6.44
C GLY A 244 6.68 20.86 5.56
N GLU A 245 6.80 21.45 4.37
CA GLU A 245 5.72 21.47 3.38
C GLU A 245 5.64 20.14 2.62
N GLU A 246 4.44 19.77 2.16
CA GLU A 246 4.25 18.58 1.34
C GLU A 246 4.37 18.89 -0.15
N TYR A 247 5.10 18.03 -0.86
CA TYR A 247 5.32 18.15 -2.29
C TYR A 247 4.95 16.86 -3.01
N GLU A 248 4.34 16.99 -4.18
CA GLU A 248 4.27 15.93 -5.17
C GLU A 248 5.50 16.01 -6.07
N VAL A 249 6.14 14.86 -6.29
CA VAL A 249 7.12 14.66 -7.36
C VAL A 249 6.49 13.73 -8.38
N ARG A 250 6.38 14.19 -9.62
CA ARG A 250 5.79 13.40 -10.71
C ARG A 250 6.71 13.33 -11.92
N SER A 251 6.69 12.20 -12.62
CA SER A 251 7.51 11.98 -13.81
C SER A 251 6.79 11.16 -14.88
N TRP A 252 7.19 11.35 -16.13
CA TRP A 252 6.66 10.60 -17.27
C TRP A 252 7.71 10.40 -18.34
N LEU A 253 7.62 9.25 -19.02
CA LEU A 253 8.41 8.96 -20.21
C LEU A 253 7.88 9.79 -21.38
N GLY A 254 8.73 10.62 -21.99
CA GLY A 254 8.36 11.46 -23.12
C GLY A 254 8.61 10.80 -24.48
N SER A 255 9.86 10.46 -24.79
CA SER A 255 10.20 9.80 -26.06
C SER A 255 11.29 8.74 -25.91
N GLN A 256 11.28 7.77 -26.83
CA GLN A 256 12.27 6.71 -26.91
C GLN A 256 12.90 6.68 -28.30
N GLN A 257 14.24 6.66 -28.36
CA GLN A 257 15.01 6.61 -29.59
C GLN A 257 16.11 5.55 -29.47
N GLY A 258 15.79 4.32 -29.89
CA GLY A 258 16.64 3.16 -29.62
C GLY A 258 16.84 2.97 -28.12
N ARG A 259 18.09 3.02 -27.64
CA ARG A 259 18.42 2.90 -26.21
C ARG A 259 18.26 4.21 -25.43
N LYS A 260 17.96 5.33 -26.09
CA LYS A 260 17.82 6.65 -25.45
C LYS A 260 16.39 6.84 -24.98
N ASN A 261 16.22 7.09 -23.69
CA ASN A 261 14.93 7.37 -23.08
C ASN A 261 14.94 8.79 -22.54
N TYR A 262 14.07 9.65 -23.07
CA TYR A 262 13.90 11.03 -22.63
C TYR A 262 12.74 11.09 -21.66
N VAL A 263 13.03 11.43 -20.41
CA VAL A 263 12.08 11.43 -19.29
C VAL A 263 11.99 12.84 -18.74
N TYR A 264 10.78 13.23 -18.35
CA TYR A 264 10.49 14.54 -17.77
C TYR A 264 9.95 14.35 -16.36
N GLY A 265 10.19 15.34 -15.50
CA GLY A 265 9.62 15.36 -14.16
C GLY A 265 9.44 16.76 -13.62
N GLU A 266 8.55 16.91 -12.65
CA GLU A 266 8.31 18.16 -11.95
C GLU A 266 7.96 17.91 -10.48
N ILE A 267 8.24 18.92 -9.66
CA ILE A 267 7.88 18.98 -8.25
C ILE A 267 6.89 20.12 -8.05
N ARG A 268 5.76 19.84 -7.40
CA ARG A 268 4.69 20.79 -7.10
C ARG A 268 4.43 20.87 -5.60
N ALA A 269 4.18 22.07 -5.11
CA ALA A 269 3.76 22.27 -3.72
C ALA A 269 2.30 21.84 -3.56
N MET A 270 1.98 21.00 -2.59
CA MET A 270 0.59 20.58 -2.35
C MET A 270 -0.29 21.70 -1.80
N SER A 271 0.31 22.71 -1.15
CA SER A 271 -0.37 23.92 -0.67
C SER A 271 -0.87 24.83 -1.81
N ASN A 272 -0.24 24.78 -2.97
CA ASN A 272 -0.65 25.47 -4.19
C ASN A 272 -0.16 24.66 -5.40
N TYR A 273 -1.03 23.81 -5.94
CA TYR A 273 -0.64 22.85 -6.97
C TYR A 273 -0.19 23.48 -8.30
N ASP A 274 -0.59 24.73 -8.56
CA ASP A 274 -0.12 25.50 -9.72
C ASP A 274 1.36 25.93 -9.59
N LEU A 275 1.92 25.87 -8.38
CA LEU A 275 3.30 26.23 -8.08
C LEU A 275 4.26 25.07 -8.37
N VAL A 276 4.88 25.09 -9.55
CA VAL A 276 6.04 24.24 -9.86
C VAL A 276 7.28 24.80 -9.15
N VAL A 277 7.87 24.03 -8.23
CA VAL A 277 9.09 24.42 -7.51
C VAL A 277 10.36 24.00 -8.24
N ALA A 278 10.32 22.87 -8.93
CA ALA A 278 11.40 22.41 -9.79
C ALA A 278 10.85 21.57 -10.96
N ASP A 279 11.56 21.56 -12.08
CA ASP A 279 11.32 20.64 -13.19
C ASP A 279 12.65 20.12 -13.74
N ALA A 280 12.59 18.98 -14.44
CA ALA A 280 13.75 18.39 -15.07
C ALA A 280 13.44 17.69 -16.39
N GLU A 281 14.45 17.68 -17.26
CA GLU A 281 14.57 16.79 -18.39
C GLU A 281 15.81 15.92 -18.20
N ALA A 282 15.63 14.60 -18.38
CA ALA A 282 16.70 13.63 -18.26
C ALA A 282 16.78 12.69 -19.47
N LEU A 283 18.01 12.27 -19.76
CA LEU A 283 18.33 11.21 -20.71
C LEU A 283 18.82 9.99 -19.94
N PHE A 284 18.16 8.86 -20.13
CA PHE A 284 18.56 7.56 -19.61
C PHE A 284 18.94 6.63 -20.76
N ILE A 285 19.98 5.81 -20.57
CA ILE A 285 20.47 4.90 -21.61
C ILE A 285 20.19 3.46 -21.21
N GLU A 286 19.35 2.77 -21.96
CA GLU A 286 19.03 1.36 -21.71
C GLU A 286 20.27 0.47 -21.83
N VAL A 287 20.51 -0.33 -20.80
CA VAL A 287 21.55 -1.35 -20.77
C VAL A 287 20.94 -2.71 -21.08
N LYS A 288 21.49 -3.38 -22.10
CA LYS A 288 21.18 -4.79 -22.30
C LYS A 288 21.80 -5.58 -21.14
N PRO A 289 21.09 -6.55 -20.54
CA PRO A 289 21.72 -7.42 -19.56
C PRO A 289 22.97 -8.05 -20.19
N PRO A 290 24.06 -8.23 -19.41
CA PRO A 290 25.21 -8.96 -19.91
C PRO A 290 24.71 -10.31 -20.46
N ALA A 291 25.17 -10.69 -21.65
CA ALA A 291 24.95 -12.04 -22.14
C ALA A 291 25.48 -12.98 -21.05
N LEU A 292 24.62 -13.86 -20.53
CA LEU A 292 25.04 -14.92 -19.62
C LEU A 292 26.08 -15.76 -20.39
N GLY A 293 27.35 -15.55 -20.06
CA GLY A 293 28.46 -16.38 -20.51
C GLY A 293 28.70 -17.53 -19.56
#